data_AF-A0A656IEX9-F1
#
_entry.id   AF-A0A656IEX9-F1
#
_cell.length_a   1.000
_cell.length_b   1.000
_cell.length_c   1.000
_cell.angle_alpha   90.00
_cell.angle_beta   90.00
_cell.angle_gamma   90.00
#
_symmetry.space_group_name_H-M   'P 1'
#
loop_
_entity.id
_entity.type
_entity.pdbx_description
1 polymer ?
#
loop_
_entity_poly.entity_id
_entity_poly.type
_entity_poly.pdbx_seq_one_letter_code
_entity_poly.pdbx_strand_id
1 'polypeptide(L)'
;MSPYGKIRTSLSVGEGGDLDGSSLDYFIPWYDNQSTLFFSQISAQRKEDRTIGNFGLGVRQNVGNWLLGGNAFYDYDFTRGHRRLGLGTEAWTDYLKFSGNYYHPLSDWKDSEDFDFYEERPARGWDIRMESWLPFYPQLGAKLVYEQYYGDEVALFGTDNLQKDPHAVTLGLEYTPVPLVTVGTDYKAGTGDSNDFSVNATVNYQIGTPLAAQLDPENVKIQHSLMGSRTDFVDRNNFIILEYREKDPLDVTLWLKADATNEHPECVIEDTPEAAVGLEKCKWTVNALINHHYKIISASWQAKNNAARTLVMPVVKANALTEGNNNSWNLVLPAWVNADTEEQRTALNTWKVRMTLEDEKGNKQNSGVVEITVQQDRKIELIVDNIADTDRSDHSHEASALADGEDGVVMDLLITDSFGDSTDRNGNELVDDAMTPVLYDSNDKKVTLAQTPCTTETPCVFIASRDKEAGTVTLSSTLPGTFRWKAKADAYGDSNYVDVTFIGDNLSALNAVIYQVKAANPVNLIGKEDKHPTVNNAYRFLLWRDKNKDGVFQMSEQLTEEEMALYDYQWEFTGQSTNGHTGALANTMNEDLVLPVTNKEAAQKFAANVEDGVQGYGIRVTYSQK
;
A
#
# COMPACT_ATOMS: atom_id res chain seq x y z
N MET A 1 -72.93 21.62 14.29
CA MET A 1 -71.72 22.27 14.84
C MET A 1 -71.05 23.06 13.72
N SER A 2 -70.18 24.02 14.05
CA SER A 2 -69.54 24.86 13.03
C SER A 2 -68.62 24.04 12.12
N PRO A 3 -68.70 24.20 10.78
CA PRO A 3 -67.90 23.44 9.82
C PRO A 3 -66.43 23.90 9.73
N TYR A 4 -66.05 24.94 10.47
CA TYR A 4 -64.74 25.60 10.31
C TYR A 4 -63.68 25.11 11.31
N GLY A 5 -64.02 24.23 12.25
CA GLY A 5 -63.06 23.64 13.18
C GLY A 5 -62.77 24.42 14.46
N LYS A 6 -61.68 24.04 15.16
CA LYS A 6 -61.26 24.59 16.46
C LYS A 6 -59.76 24.93 16.43
N ILE A 7 -59.39 26.03 17.09
CA ILE A 7 -57.99 26.40 17.35
C ILE A 7 -57.76 26.29 18.87
N ARG A 8 -56.64 25.70 19.26
CA ARG A 8 -56.21 25.63 20.66
C ARG A 8 -54.81 26.20 20.79
N THR A 9 -54.61 27.02 21.80
CA THR A 9 -53.27 27.45 22.23
C THR A 9 -53.09 27.13 23.70
N SER A 10 -51.94 26.59 24.06
CA SER A 10 -51.62 26.21 25.43
C SER A 10 -50.24 26.72 25.82
N LEU A 11 -50.13 27.22 27.06
CA LEU A 11 -48.90 27.63 27.71
C LEU A 11 -48.71 26.77 28.96
N SER A 12 -47.52 26.20 29.11
CA SER A 12 -47.12 25.40 30.28
C SER A 12 -46.01 26.13 31.03
N VAL A 13 -46.15 26.22 32.35
CA VAL A 13 -45.18 26.86 33.26
C VAL A 13 -44.78 25.84 34.33
N GLY A 14 -43.47 25.62 34.50
CA GLY A 14 -42.93 24.67 35.46
C GLY A 14 -42.86 25.22 36.89
N GLU A 15 -42.38 24.39 37.82
CA GLU A 15 -42.24 24.76 39.25
C GLU A 15 -41.35 26.00 39.48
N GLY A 16 -40.36 26.23 38.59
CA GLY A 16 -39.46 27.39 38.61
C GLY A 16 -40.09 28.71 38.14
N GLY A 17 -41.30 28.68 37.59
CA GLY A 17 -41.98 29.83 37.01
C GLY A 17 -41.51 30.21 35.61
N ASP A 18 -40.62 29.42 35.01
CA ASP A 18 -40.20 29.51 33.63
C ASP A 18 -41.23 28.88 32.66
N LEU A 19 -41.19 29.34 31.40
CA LEU A 19 -42.09 28.84 30.37
C LEU A 19 -41.53 27.53 29.80
N ASP A 20 -41.99 26.40 30.33
CA ASP A 20 -41.60 25.05 29.87
C ASP A 20 -41.97 24.81 28.41
N GLY A 21 -43.11 25.36 27.96
CA GLY A 21 -43.54 25.13 26.59
C GLY A 21 -44.77 25.91 26.15
N SER A 22 -44.92 25.96 24.84
CA SER A 22 -46.07 26.57 24.16
C SER A 22 -46.51 25.72 22.97
N SER A 23 -47.80 25.73 22.67
CA SER A 23 -48.35 25.00 21.52
C SER A 23 -49.49 25.74 20.85
N LEU A 24 -49.67 25.47 19.55
CA LEU A 24 -50.76 25.93 18.71
C LEU A 24 -51.27 24.76 17.88
N ASP A 25 -52.53 24.39 18.08
CA ASP A 25 -53.21 23.31 17.38
C ASP A 25 -54.37 23.85 16.53
N TYR A 26 -54.60 23.25 15.37
CA TYR A 26 -55.76 23.50 14.52
C TYR A 26 -56.41 22.20 14.09
N PHE A 27 -57.69 22.04 14.45
CA PHE A 27 -58.53 20.88 14.12
C PHE A 27 -59.49 21.25 12.98
N ILE A 28 -59.48 20.47 11.91
CA ILE A 28 -60.23 20.75 10.67
C ILE A 28 -61.18 19.58 10.37
N PRO A 29 -62.51 19.75 10.50
CA PRO A 29 -63.49 18.74 10.15
C PRO A 29 -63.78 18.76 8.64
N TRP A 30 -63.27 17.79 7.89
CA TRP A 30 -63.50 17.68 6.43
C TRP A 30 -64.88 17.12 6.10
N TYR A 31 -65.34 16.17 6.89
CA TYR A 31 -66.64 15.52 6.74
C TYR A 31 -67.24 15.26 8.11
N ASP A 32 -68.37 15.88 8.40
CA ASP A 32 -69.05 15.79 9.69
C ASP A 32 -70.55 15.52 9.47
N ASN A 33 -70.99 14.30 9.76
CA ASN A 33 -72.41 13.91 9.75
C ASN A 33 -72.83 13.37 11.13
N GLN A 34 -74.09 12.91 11.31
CA GLN A 34 -74.56 12.45 12.62
C GLN A 34 -73.84 11.20 13.18
N SER A 35 -73.22 10.37 12.35
CA SER A 35 -72.53 9.14 12.76
C SER A 35 -71.01 9.26 12.69
N THR A 36 -70.46 10.00 11.74
CA THR A 36 -69.06 9.90 11.30
C THR A 36 -68.44 11.29 11.19
N LEU A 37 -67.20 11.42 11.65
CA LEU A 37 -66.34 12.59 11.50
C LEU A 37 -65.01 12.17 10.91
N PHE A 38 -64.62 12.75 9.78
CA PHE A 38 -63.26 12.69 9.24
C PHE A 38 -62.61 14.05 9.39
N PHE A 39 -61.39 14.07 9.92
CA PHE A 39 -60.70 15.31 10.27
C PHE A 39 -59.20 15.24 9.97
N SER A 40 -58.59 16.42 9.87
CA SER A 40 -57.15 16.59 10.00
C SER A 40 -56.82 17.49 11.17
N GLN A 41 -55.65 17.28 11.77
CA GLN A 41 -55.12 18.11 12.83
C GLN A 41 -53.70 18.55 12.47
N ILE A 42 -53.41 19.83 12.67
CA ILE A 42 -52.07 20.40 12.48
C ILE A 42 -51.67 21.04 13.80
N SER A 43 -50.46 20.78 14.24
CA SER A 43 -49.94 21.31 15.50
C SER A 43 -48.52 21.85 15.30
N ALA A 44 -48.18 22.90 16.03
CA ALA A 44 -46.84 23.40 16.18
C ALA A 44 -46.59 23.71 17.65
N GLN A 45 -45.44 23.31 18.18
CA GLN A 45 -45.10 23.50 19.58
C GLN A 45 -43.61 23.77 19.76
N ARG A 46 -43.29 24.50 20.82
CA ARG A 46 -41.92 24.74 21.27
C ARG A 46 -41.80 24.34 22.74
N LYS A 47 -40.86 23.44 23.03
CA LYS A 47 -40.51 22.94 24.37
C LYS A 47 -39.03 22.52 24.34
N GLU A 48 -38.27 22.76 25.41
CA GLU A 48 -36.84 22.39 25.52
C GLU A 48 -36.02 22.88 24.30
N ASP A 49 -36.22 24.14 23.90
CA ASP A 49 -35.64 24.78 22.70
C ASP A 49 -35.89 24.09 21.34
N ARG A 50 -36.66 23.02 21.32
CA ARG A 50 -37.04 22.26 20.13
C ARG A 50 -38.37 22.73 19.58
N THR A 51 -38.42 22.90 18.26
CA THR A 51 -39.66 23.26 17.54
C THR A 51 -40.15 22.05 16.78
N ILE A 52 -41.32 21.55 17.17
CA ILE A 52 -41.91 20.34 16.61
C ILE A 52 -43.22 20.70 15.90
N GLY A 53 -43.41 20.17 14.70
CA GLY A 53 -44.68 20.20 14.00
C GLY A 53 -45.29 18.81 13.89
N ASN A 54 -46.61 18.75 13.92
CA ASN A 54 -47.36 17.52 13.80
C ASN A 54 -48.45 17.69 12.74
N PHE A 55 -48.64 16.66 11.91
CA PHE A 55 -49.75 16.56 10.97
C PHE A 55 -50.44 15.22 11.16
N GLY A 56 -51.75 15.24 11.39
CA GLY A 56 -52.52 14.03 11.62
C GLY A 56 -53.83 13.98 10.87
N LEU A 57 -54.30 12.76 10.65
CA LEU A 57 -55.59 12.43 10.07
C LEU A 57 -56.31 11.49 11.02
N GLY A 58 -57.63 11.61 11.12
CA GLY A 58 -58.41 10.72 11.98
C GLY A 58 -59.85 10.57 11.55
N VAL A 59 -60.47 9.52 12.08
CA VAL A 59 -61.88 9.20 11.92
C VAL A 59 -62.50 8.93 13.27
N ARG A 60 -63.70 9.44 13.51
CA ARG A 60 -64.52 9.15 14.69
C ARG A 60 -65.90 8.69 14.27
N GLN A 61 -66.42 7.69 14.96
CA GLN A 61 -67.70 7.03 14.69
C GLN A 61 -68.53 6.96 15.97
N ASN A 62 -69.78 7.40 15.92
CA ASN A 62 -70.74 7.27 17.00
C ASN A 62 -71.34 5.86 16.99
N VAL A 63 -71.21 5.14 18.10
CA VAL A 63 -71.73 3.79 18.32
C VAL A 63 -72.54 3.77 19.61
N GLY A 64 -73.86 3.99 19.49
CA GLY A 64 -74.74 4.16 20.66
C GLY A 64 -74.36 5.41 21.46
N ASN A 65 -74.06 5.23 22.75
CA ASN A 65 -73.63 6.31 23.66
C ASN A 65 -72.10 6.45 23.73
N TRP A 66 -71.40 5.93 22.74
CA TRP A 66 -69.95 5.99 22.64
C TRP A 66 -69.53 6.59 21.31
N LEU A 67 -68.35 7.17 21.31
CA LEU A 67 -67.60 7.54 20.13
C LEU A 67 -66.32 6.72 20.11
N LEU A 68 -66.08 6.04 18.99
CA LEU A 68 -64.87 5.29 18.75
C LEU A 68 -64.09 5.99 17.65
N GLY A 69 -62.79 6.19 17.87
CA GLY A 69 -61.92 6.89 16.93
C GLY A 69 -60.61 6.18 16.69
N GLY A 70 -60.04 6.46 15.52
CA GLY A 70 -58.69 6.07 15.14
C GLY A 70 -58.00 7.24 14.45
N ASN A 71 -56.73 7.45 14.75
CA ASN A 71 -55.95 8.54 14.18
C ASN A 71 -54.49 8.11 13.90
N ALA A 72 -53.86 8.81 12.97
CA ALA A 72 -52.46 8.64 12.62
C ALA A 72 -51.81 10.02 12.48
N PHE A 73 -50.61 10.17 13.04
CA PHE A 73 -49.85 11.42 13.07
C PHE A 73 -48.43 11.22 12.56
N TYR A 74 -47.98 12.18 11.77
CA TYR A 74 -46.57 12.35 11.42
C TYR A 74 -46.04 13.54 12.21
N ASP A 75 -45.06 13.27 13.08
CA ASP A 75 -44.38 14.29 13.88
C ASP A 75 -43.00 14.56 13.28
N TYR A 76 -42.64 15.84 13.18
CA TYR A 76 -41.35 16.29 12.69
C TYR A 76 -40.73 17.30 13.65
N ASP A 77 -39.52 17.00 14.11
CA ASP A 77 -38.68 17.94 14.83
C ASP A 77 -37.90 18.80 13.83
N PHE A 78 -38.21 20.10 13.77
CA PHE A 78 -37.50 21.03 12.87
C PHE A 78 -36.13 21.44 13.39
N THR A 79 -35.89 21.33 14.70
CA THR A 79 -34.61 21.66 15.32
C THR A 79 -33.61 20.52 15.11
N ARG A 80 -34.00 19.27 15.41
CA ARG A 80 -33.11 18.09 15.35
C ARG A 80 -33.29 17.21 14.10
N GLY A 81 -34.32 17.47 13.30
CA GLY A 81 -34.60 16.73 12.07
C GLY A 81 -35.15 15.31 12.29
N HIS A 82 -35.67 15.00 13.47
CA HIS A 82 -36.24 13.68 13.79
C HIS A 82 -37.67 13.51 13.28
N ARG A 83 -38.04 12.26 13.00
CA ARG A 83 -39.34 11.88 12.44
C ARG A 83 -39.96 10.77 13.28
N ARG A 84 -41.25 10.91 13.61
CA ARG A 84 -41.97 9.92 14.40
C ARG A 84 -43.38 9.69 13.83
N LEU A 85 -43.83 8.43 13.86
CA LEU A 85 -45.20 8.03 13.56
C LEU A 85 -45.96 7.86 14.87
N GLY A 86 -47.11 8.50 15.00
CA GLY A 86 -48.08 8.26 16.07
C GLY A 86 -49.30 7.52 15.55
N LEU A 87 -49.76 6.50 16.25
CA LEU A 87 -51.03 5.81 16.00
C LEU A 87 -51.89 5.88 17.25
N GLY A 88 -53.11 6.39 17.12
CA GLY A 88 -54.01 6.61 18.26
C GLY A 88 -55.36 5.93 18.08
N THR A 89 -55.95 5.54 19.22
CA THR A 89 -57.31 5.02 19.33
C THR A 89 -58.06 5.78 20.41
N GLU A 90 -59.35 6.00 20.21
CA GLU A 90 -60.20 6.84 21.07
C GLU A 90 -61.49 6.09 21.43
N ALA A 91 -61.92 6.17 22.68
CA ALA A 91 -63.21 5.65 23.16
C ALA A 91 -63.83 6.64 24.16
N TRP A 92 -64.77 7.45 23.69
CA TRP A 92 -65.32 8.59 24.43
C TRP A 92 -66.81 8.42 24.69
N THR A 93 -67.29 8.94 25.81
CA THR A 93 -68.70 8.99 26.21
C THR A 93 -68.98 10.33 26.92
N ASP A 94 -70.20 10.55 27.42
CA ASP A 94 -70.52 11.77 28.15
C ASP A 94 -69.60 11.92 29.38
N TYR A 95 -68.90 13.05 29.46
CA TYR A 95 -67.98 13.43 30.56
C TYR A 95 -66.78 12.49 30.78
N LEU A 96 -66.45 11.62 29.82
CA LEU A 96 -65.33 10.68 29.94
C LEU A 96 -64.70 10.39 28.58
N LYS A 97 -63.37 10.53 28.51
CA LYS A 97 -62.58 10.21 27.32
C LYS A 97 -61.47 9.26 27.68
N PHE A 98 -61.34 8.19 26.90
CA PHE A 98 -60.16 7.34 26.88
C PHE A 98 -59.44 7.45 25.55
N SER A 99 -58.11 7.49 25.62
CA SER A 99 -57.24 7.50 24.45
C SER A 99 -56.06 6.56 24.70
N GLY A 100 -55.64 5.84 23.67
CA GLY A 100 -54.44 5.02 23.68
C GLY A 100 -53.59 5.35 22.47
N ASN A 101 -52.32 5.67 22.68
CA ASN A 101 -51.40 6.13 21.64
C ASN A 101 -50.13 5.29 21.62
N TYR A 102 -49.65 4.97 20.42
CA TYR A 102 -48.38 4.30 20.17
C TYR A 102 -47.47 5.21 19.33
N TYR A 103 -46.20 5.27 19.71
CA TYR A 103 -45.19 6.13 19.12
C TYR A 103 -44.04 5.28 18.55
N HIS A 104 -43.80 5.43 17.25
CA HIS A 104 -42.79 4.68 16.52
C HIS A 104 -41.77 5.61 15.85
N PRO A 105 -40.45 5.41 16.06
CA PRO A 105 -39.44 6.17 15.34
C PRO A 105 -39.50 5.92 13.83
N LEU A 106 -39.37 6.99 13.04
CA LEU A 106 -39.19 6.90 11.58
C LEU A 106 -37.80 7.35 11.13
N SER A 107 -37.08 8.10 11.96
CA SER A 107 -35.68 8.46 11.73
C SER A 107 -34.76 7.56 12.56
N ASP A 108 -33.66 7.13 11.95
CA ASP A 108 -32.55 6.47 12.66
C ASP A 108 -31.78 7.45 13.56
N TRP A 109 -30.80 6.87 14.26
CA TRP A 109 -29.81 7.56 15.06
C TRP A 109 -29.06 8.64 14.28
N LYS A 110 -28.85 9.76 14.95
CA LYS A 110 -28.14 10.94 14.43
C LYS A 110 -27.27 11.51 15.52
N ASP A 111 -26.25 12.25 15.15
CA ASP A 111 -25.44 12.99 16.11
C ASP A 111 -26.30 13.87 17.01
N SER A 112 -26.08 13.75 18.32
CA SER A 112 -26.79 14.55 19.32
C SER A 112 -26.22 15.95 19.43
N GLU A 113 -27.08 16.94 19.57
CA GLU A 113 -26.67 18.30 19.96
C GLU A 113 -26.73 18.50 21.49
N ASP A 114 -27.31 17.56 22.24
CA ASP A 114 -27.40 17.64 23.71
C ASP A 114 -26.15 17.10 24.40
N PHE A 115 -25.53 16.07 23.83
CA PHE A 115 -24.36 15.40 24.41
C PHE A 115 -23.27 15.16 23.37
N ASP A 116 -22.05 15.58 23.70
CA ASP A 116 -20.86 15.26 22.91
C ASP A 116 -20.64 13.75 22.87
N PHE A 117 -20.32 13.22 21.68
CA PHE A 117 -20.03 11.80 21.46
C PHE A 117 -21.24 10.85 21.62
N TYR A 118 -22.46 11.38 21.55
CA TYR A 118 -23.69 10.58 21.54
C TYR A 118 -24.42 10.68 20.21
N GLU A 119 -25.27 9.70 19.97
CA GLU A 119 -26.34 9.77 18.98
C GLU A 119 -27.70 9.83 19.68
N GLU A 120 -28.68 10.46 19.04
CA GLU A 120 -30.07 10.56 19.47
C GLU A 120 -31.04 10.03 18.40
N ARG A 121 -32.18 9.51 18.82
CA ARG A 121 -33.34 9.20 17.96
C ARG A 121 -34.65 9.27 18.74
N PRO A 122 -35.82 9.29 18.09
CA PRO A 122 -37.10 9.18 18.80
C PRO A 122 -37.22 7.86 19.56
N ALA A 123 -37.53 7.95 20.85
CA ALA A 123 -37.80 6.78 21.66
C ALA A 123 -39.12 6.14 21.22
N ARG A 124 -39.12 4.82 21.11
CA ARG A 124 -40.36 4.04 20.94
C ARG A 124 -41.13 4.04 22.26
N GLY A 125 -42.43 4.25 22.22
CA GLY A 125 -43.24 4.24 23.43
C GLY A 125 -44.73 4.19 23.18
N TRP A 126 -45.50 4.22 24.26
CA TRP A 126 -46.96 4.31 24.22
C TRP A 126 -47.48 5.01 25.47
N ASP A 127 -48.71 5.52 25.37
CA ASP A 127 -49.42 6.05 26.51
C ASP A 127 -50.91 5.67 26.49
N ILE A 128 -51.51 5.66 27.68
CA ILE A 128 -52.94 5.57 27.90
C ILE A 128 -53.36 6.79 28.70
N ARG A 129 -54.45 7.42 28.25
CA ARG A 129 -54.95 8.68 28.79
C ARG A 129 -56.42 8.56 29.12
N MET A 130 -56.80 9.14 30.25
CA MET A 130 -58.17 9.25 30.72
C MET A 130 -58.44 10.67 31.16
N GLU A 131 -59.46 11.31 30.59
CA GLU A 131 -59.99 12.60 31.03
C GLU A 131 -61.44 12.41 31.48
N SER A 132 -61.80 12.94 32.65
CA SER A 132 -63.16 12.85 33.19
C SER A 132 -63.60 14.17 33.82
N TRP A 133 -64.86 14.56 33.60
CA TRP A 133 -65.47 15.74 34.20
C TRP A 133 -66.62 15.36 35.13
N LEU A 134 -66.84 16.15 36.19
CA LEU A 134 -67.94 15.89 37.11
C LEU A 134 -69.29 16.22 36.45
N PRO A 135 -70.24 15.26 36.28
CA PRO A 135 -71.50 15.54 35.59
C PRO A 135 -72.35 16.63 36.27
N PHE A 136 -72.24 16.77 37.59
CA PHE A 136 -72.93 17.79 38.38
C PHE A 136 -72.18 19.13 38.45
N TYR A 137 -70.89 19.15 38.07
CA TYR A 137 -70.07 20.36 38.01
C TYR A 137 -69.04 20.26 36.87
N PRO A 138 -69.49 20.36 35.60
CA PRO A 138 -68.67 20.04 34.43
C PRO A 138 -67.44 20.93 34.22
N GLN A 139 -67.37 22.06 34.94
CA GLN A 139 -66.21 22.93 34.95
C GLN A 139 -64.99 22.27 35.59
N LEU A 140 -65.16 21.26 36.45
CA LEU A 140 -64.06 20.56 37.09
C LEU A 140 -63.82 19.19 36.45
N GLY A 141 -62.59 18.97 35.99
CA GLY A 141 -62.12 17.72 35.40
C GLY A 141 -60.88 17.17 36.09
N ALA A 142 -60.63 15.89 35.85
CA ALA A 142 -59.44 15.17 36.27
C ALA A 142 -58.85 14.42 35.07
N LYS A 143 -57.52 14.34 35.04
CA LYS A 143 -56.73 13.71 33.99
C LYS A 143 -55.80 12.68 34.61
N LEU A 144 -55.70 11.51 33.98
CA LEU A 144 -54.78 10.45 34.34
C LEU A 144 -54.06 9.99 33.08
N VAL A 145 -52.73 10.03 33.09
CA VAL A 145 -51.89 9.53 31.99
C VAL A 145 -50.93 8.50 32.55
N TYR A 146 -50.78 7.38 31.84
CA TYR A 146 -49.68 6.43 32.03
C TYR A 146 -48.88 6.37 30.74
N GLU A 147 -47.58 6.60 30.79
CA GLU A 147 -46.69 6.56 29.64
C GLU A 147 -45.47 5.66 29.90
N GLN A 148 -45.05 4.92 28.88
CA GLN A 148 -43.90 4.03 28.89
C GLN A 148 -43.11 4.20 27.60
N TYR A 149 -41.80 4.39 27.72
CA TYR A 149 -40.87 4.43 26.60
C TYR A 149 -39.79 3.36 26.76
N TYR A 150 -39.14 3.00 25.65
CA TYR A 150 -38.16 1.93 25.61
C TYR A 150 -36.83 2.44 25.04
N GLY A 151 -35.72 2.01 25.65
CA GLY A 151 -34.36 2.42 25.31
C GLY A 151 -33.44 2.35 26.54
N ASP A 152 -32.12 2.33 26.31
CA ASP A 152 -31.15 2.29 27.41
C ASP A 152 -31.01 3.66 28.11
N GLU A 153 -31.09 4.75 27.35
CA GLU A 153 -30.96 6.13 27.85
C GLU A 153 -32.05 7.03 27.26
N VAL A 154 -33.21 7.07 27.90
CA VAL A 154 -34.39 7.80 27.41
C VAL A 154 -34.66 9.05 28.25
N ALA A 155 -34.88 10.19 27.59
CA ALA A 155 -35.14 11.48 28.24
C ALA A 155 -36.64 11.73 28.50
N LEU A 156 -37.28 10.93 29.37
CA LEU A 156 -38.71 11.07 29.69
C LEU A 156 -39.02 12.30 30.58
N PHE A 157 -38.05 12.70 31.39
CA PHE A 157 -38.10 13.83 32.32
C PHE A 157 -37.07 14.93 31.95
N GLY A 158 -36.68 15.00 30.67
CA GLY A 158 -35.63 15.90 30.19
C GLY A 158 -34.27 15.21 30.07
N THR A 159 -33.32 15.91 29.45
CA THR A 159 -31.97 15.40 29.13
C THR A 159 -31.09 15.22 30.36
N ASP A 160 -31.32 15.95 31.45
CA ASP A 160 -30.54 15.83 32.69
C ASP A 160 -30.74 14.49 33.44
N ASN A 161 -31.71 13.68 33.01
CA ASN A 161 -32.12 12.46 33.71
C ASN A 161 -32.47 11.33 32.72
N LEU A 162 -31.44 10.84 32.02
CA LEU A 162 -31.55 9.70 31.10
C LEU A 162 -31.79 8.40 31.87
N GLN A 163 -32.76 7.62 31.40
CA GLN A 163 -33.22 6.41 32.11
C GLN A 163 -33.45 5.23 31.18
N LYS A 164 -33.23 4.03 31.72
CA LYS A 164 -33.53 2.78 31.03
C LYS A 164 -35.00 2.43 31.13
N ASP A 165 -35.64 2.22 29.97
CA ASP A 165 -37.05 1.86 29.82
C ASP A 165 -38.00 2.61 30.78
N PRO A 166 -38.01 3.95 30.79
CA PRO A 166 -38.71 4.72 31.80
C PRO A 166 -40.23 4.71 31.61
N HIS A 167 -40.93 4.82 32.73
CA HIS A 167 -42.37 5.06 32.78
C HIS A 167 -42.71 6.25 33.66
N ALA A 168 -43.88 6.84 33.43
CA ALA A 168 -44.42 7.91 34.25
C ALA A 168 -45.95 7.82 34.38
N VAL A 169 -46.45 8.34 35.49
CA VAL A 169 -47.87 8.57 35.78
C VAL A 169 -48.07 10.06 35.97
N THR A 170 -49.04 10.62 35.25
CA THR A 170 -49.46 12.02 35.43
C THR A 170 -50.86 12.07 36.02
N LEU A 171 -51.01 12.83 37.10
CA LEU A 171 -52.29 13.18 37.70
C LEU A 171 -52.54 14.68 37.47
N GLY A 172 -53.63 14.99 36.77
CA GLY A 172 -54.01 16.35 36.42
C GLY A 172 -55.36 16.75 37.00
N LEU A 173 -55.50 18.02 37.37
CA LEU A 173 -56.78 18.66 37.68
C LEU A 173 -57.00 19.81 36.71
N GLU A 174 -58.22 19.93 36.18
CA GLU A 174 -58.57 20.92 35.18
C GLU A 174 -59.82 21.71 35.62
N TYR A 175 -59.78 23.02 35.41
CA TYR A 175 -60.89 23.93 35.64
C TYR A 175 -61.19 24.75 34.38
N THR A 176 -62.38 24.56 33.82
CA THR A 176 -62.90 25.22 32.62
C THR A 176 -64.07 26.12 33.02
N PRO A 177 -63.85 27.39 33.41
CA PRO A 177 -64.93 28.30 33.80
C PRO A 177 -65.90 28.61 32.67
N VAL A 178 -65.38 28.67 31.44
CA VAL A 178 -66.12 28.92 30.19
C VAL A 178 -65.48 28.08 29.08
N PRO A 179 -66.20 27.71 28.01
CA PRO A 179 -65.64 26.83 26.98
C PRO A 179 -64.35 27.32 26.32
N LEU A 180 -64.14 28.64 26.30
CA LEU A 180 -62.95 29.27 25.72
C LEU A 180 -61.68 29.06 26.55
N VAL A 181 -61.76 28.84 27.86
CA VAL A 181 -60.59 28.90 28.75
C VAL A 181 -60.57 27.70 29.69
N THR A 182 -59.42 27.02 29.75
CA THR A 182 -59.14 25.93 30.69
C THR A 182 -57.82 26.21 31.39
N VAL A 183 -57.81 26.08 32.72
CA VAL A 183 -56.59 26.13 33.54
C VAL A 183 -56.44 24.79 34.23
N GLY A 184 -55.23 24.24 34.25
CA GLY A 184 -54.98 22.95 34.91
C GLY A 184 -53.63 22.88 35.58
N THR A 185 -53.46 21.85 36.40
CA THR A 185 -52.21 21.53 37.07
C THR A 185 -51.94 20.05 36.91
N ASP A 186 -50.76 19.69 36.42
CA ASP A 186 -50.34 18.32 36.19
C ASP A 186 -49.16 17.99 37.12
N TYR A 187 -49.26 16.90 37.87
CA TYR A 187 -48.16 16.30 38.63
C TYR A 187 -47.76 14.99 37.98
N LYS A 188 -46.55 14.92 37.44
CA LYS A 188 -45.97 13.75 36.79
C LYS A 188 -44.93 13.12 37.72
N ALA A 189 -45.01 11.81 37.94
CA ALA A 189 -44.03 11.06 38.72
C ALA A 189 -43.71 9.75 38.00
N GLY A 190 -42.46 9.28 38.06
CA GLY A 190 -42.05 8.13 37.26
C GLY A 190 -40.84 7.39 37.81
N THR A 191 -40.12 6.74 36.90
CA THR A 191 -38.95 5.92 37.21
C THR A 191 -37.88 6.72 37.98
N GLY A 192 -37.25 6.07 38.96
CA GLY A 192 -36.32 6.72 39.89
C GLY A 192 -37.04 7.68 40.86
N ASP A 193 -36.38 8.77 41.21
CA ASP A 193 -36.96 9.85 42.04
C ASP A 193 -37.49 11.01 41.18
N SER A 194 -37.82 10.73 39.93
CA SER A 194 -38.18 11.74 38.92
C SER A 194 -39.62 12.20 39.09
N ASN A 195 -39.80 13.50 39.22
CA ASN A 195 -41.09 14.14 39.27
C ASN A 195 -41.04 15.50 38.57
N ASP A 196 -42.19 15.96 38.14
CA ASP A 196 -42.37 17.23 37.45
C ASP A 196 -43.76 17.80 37.78
N PHE A 197 -43.85 19.11 37.99
CA PHE A 197 -45.09 19.83 38.27
C PHE A 197 -45.24 20.98 37.29
N SER A 198 -46.37 21.01 36.59
CA SER A 198 -46.67 22.04 35.60
C SER A 198 -48.05 22.66 35.79
N VAL A 199 -48.14 23.96 35.51
CA VAL A 199 -49.39 24.72 35.44
C VAL A 199 -49.67 25.06 33.98
N ASN A 200 -50.85 24.69 33.51
CA ASN A 200 -51.26 24.81 32.12
C ASN A 200 -52.38 25.83 31.97
N ALA A 201 -52.24 26.76 31.03
CA ALA A 201 -53.28 27.70 30.63
C ALA A 201 -53.61 27.50 29.14
N THR A 202 -54.86 27.16 28.84
CA THR A 202 -55.32 26.81 27.50
C THR A 202 -56.47 27.69 27.06
N VAL A 203 -56.40 28.15 25.80
CA VAL A 203 -57.49 28.88 25.12
C VAL A 203 -58.00 28.05 23.94
N ASN A 204 -59.28 27.71 23.95
CA ASN A 204 -59.96 26.88 22.96
C ASN A 204 -60.99 27.69 22.16
N TYR A 205 -60.64 28.13 20.95
CA TYR A 205 -61.52 28.94 20.11
C TYR A 205 -62.21 28.08 19.04
N GLN A 206 -63.54 28.03 19.08
CA GLN A 206 -64.35 27.36 18.07
C GLN A 206 -64.81 28.36 17.00
N ILE A 207 -64.26 28.22 15.78
CA ILE A 207 -64.54 29.13 14.67
C ILE A 207 -66.01 29.03 14.31
N GLY A 208 -66.68 30.15 14.03
CA GLY A 208 -68.10 30.19 13.64
C GLY A 208 -69.11 30.02 14.78
N THR A 209 -68.66 29.78 16.02
CA THR A 209 -69.53 29.82 17.22
C THR A 209 -69.49 31.24 17.80
N PRO A 210 -70.64 31.88 18.13
CA PRO A 210 -70.65 33.21 18.73
C PRO A 210 -69.76 33.28 19.97
N LEU A 211 -68.96 34.34 20.10
CA LEU A 211 -68.06 34.52 21.25
C LEU A 211 -68.83 34.48 22.57
N ALA A 212 -70.04 35.04 22.61
CA ALA A 212 -70.90 35.00 23.79
C ALA A 212 -71.20 33.56 24.25
N ALA A 213 -71.39 32.61 23.33
CA ALA A 213 -71.62 31.21 23.68
C ALA A 213 -70.34 30.53 24.20
N GLN A 214 -69.17 30.93 23.71
CA GLN A 214 -67.87 30.41 24.16
C GLN A 214 -67.40 31.03 25.50
N LEU A 215 -68.01 32.14 25.92
CA LEU A 215 -67.81 32.81 27.21
C LEU A 215 -68.95 32.55 28.20
N ASP A 216 -69.87 31.65 27.88
CA ASP A 216 -71.01 31.30 28.73
C ASP A 216 -70.68 30.03 29.55
N PRO A 217 -70.62 30.12 30.89
CA PRO A 217 -70.36 28.97 31.77
C PRO A 217 -71.34 27.81 31.60
N GLU A 218 -72.58 28.08 31.17
CA GLU A 218 -73.60 27.02 30.97
C GLU A 218 -73.29 26.12 29.78
N ASN A 219 -72.46 26.57 28.84
CA ASN A 219 -72.09 25.78 27.66
C ASN A 219 -70.95 24.80 27.92
N VAL A 220 -70.29 24.85 29.09
CA VAL A 220 -69.25 23.88 29.48
C VAL A 220 -69.83 22.47 29.58
N LYS A 221 -71.07 22.31 30.06
CA LYS A 221 -71.74 20.99 30.10
C LYS A 221 -71.95 20.39 28.71
N ILE A 222 -72.14 21.24 27.69
CA ILE A 222 -72.32 20.81 26.31
C ILE A 222 -70.95 20.41 25.73
N GLN A 223 -69.90 21.18 26.01
CA GLN A 223 -68.52 20.88 25.59
C GLN A 223 -68.08 19.47 26.00
N HIS A 224 -68.36 19.06 27.24
CA HIS A 224 -67.97 17.74 27.76
C HIS A 224 -68.98 16.61 27.49
N SER A 225 -70.10 16.90 26.83
CA SER A 225 -70.99 15.86 26.31
C SER A 225 -70.36 15.14 25.12
N LEU A 226 -70.84 13.93 24.80
CA LEU A 226 -70.41 13.16 23.64
C LEU A 226 -70.56 13.95 22.33
N MET A 227 -71.67 14.68 22.19
CA MET A 227 -71.92 15.48 21.00
C MET A 227 -71.03 16.72 20.92
N GLY A 228 -70.75 17.41 22.04
CA GLY A 228 -69.92 18.62 22.02
C GLY A 228 -68.42 18.34 21.93
N SER A 229 -67.97 17.22 22.50
CA SER A 229 -66.56 16.82 22.51
C SER A 229 -66.12 16.17 21.20
N ARG A 230 -67.05 15.83 20.31
CA ARG A 230 -66.78 15.13 19.02
C ARG A 230 -65.69 15.76 18.17
N THR A 231 -65.54 17.08 18.22
CA THR A 231 -64.54 17.85 17.46
C THR A 231 -63.39 18.34 18.33
N ASP A 232 -63.16 17.72 19.49
CA ASP A 232 -62.00 18.04 20.32
C ASP A 232 -60.72 17.49 19.69
N PHE A 233 -59.59 18.08 20.06
CA PHE A 233 -58.29 17.63 19.58
C PHE A 233 -58.01 16.19 20.03
N VAL A 234 -57.17 15.49 19.28
CA VAL A 234 -56.67 14.18 19.69
C VAL A 234 -55.82 14.35 20.95
N ASP A 235 -56.09 13.54 21.98
CA ASP A 235 -55.32 13.53 23.22
C ASP A 235 -54.13 12.55 23.11
N ARG A 236 -52.94 13.13 22.98
CA ARG A 236 -51.65 12.43 22.73
C ARG A 236 -50.49 13.32 23.17
N ASN A 237 -49.31 12.75 23.35
CA ASN A 237 -48.06 13.52 23.44
C ASN A 237 -47.58 13.97 22.05
N ASN A 238 -47.75 15.26 21.74
CA ASN A 238 -47.25 15.86 20.50
C ASN A 238 -45.71 16.02 20.49
N PHE A 239 -45.06 15.98 21.66
CA PHE A 239 -43.60 16.09 21.80
C PHE A 239 -42.90 14.76 21.57
N ILE A 240 -41.75 14.83 20.89
CA ILE A 240 -40.94 13.69 20.53
C ILE A 240 -39.92 13.45 21.66
N ILE A 241 -40.22 12.47 22.52
CA ILE A 241 -39.27 11.94 23.49
C ILE A 241 -38.12 11.27 22.72
N LEU A 242 -36.89 11.59 23.09
CA LEU A 242 -35.67 11.05 22.49
C LEU A 242 -35.05 9.98 23.38
N GLU A 243 -34.39 9.01 22.75
CA GLU A 243 -33.43 8.11 23.36
C GLU A 243 -32.04 8.42 22.81
N TYR A 244 -31.03 8.17 23.64
CA TYR A 244 -29.63 8.48 23.41
C TYR A 244 -28.80 7.19 23.47
N ARG A 245 -27.63 7.22 22.84
CA ARG A 245 -26.58 6.21 23.01
C ARG A 245 -25.20 6.80 22.79
N GLU A 246 -24.23 6.36 23.56
CA GLU A 246 -22.82 6.70 23.34
C GLU A 246 -22.35 6.11 22.00
N LYS A 247 -21.59 6.90 21.22
CA LYS A 247 -20.86 6.40 20.04
C LYS A 247 -19.72 5.48 20.49
N ASP A 248 -19.20 4.65 19.59
CA ASP A 248 -18.04 3.81 19.90
C ASP A 248 -16.85 4.69 20.34
N PRO A 249 -16.41 4.62 21.62
CA PRO A 249 -15.50 5.59 22.23
C PRO A 249 -14.08 5.55 21.67
N LEU A 250 -13.76 4.54 20.87
CA LEU A 250 -12.47 4.32 20.25
C LEU A 250 -12.63 3.52 18.95
N ASP A 251 -12.36 4.14 17.82
CA ASP A 251 -12.29 3.49 16.51
C ASP A 251 -10.96 3.79 15.79
N VAL A 252 -10.50 2.82 14.99
CA VAL A 252 -9.28 2.94 14.21
C VAL A 252 -9.39 2.22 12.87
N THR A 253 -9.16 2.95 11.79
CA THR A 253 -9.07 2.41 10.43
C THR A 253 -7.67 2.66 9.88
N LEU A 254 -7.07 1.63 9.27
CA LEU A 254 -5.77 1.72 8.61
C LEU A 254 -5.91 1.68 7.09
N TRP A 255 -5.01 2.37 6.39
CA TRP A 255 -4.79 2.16 4.96
C TRP A 255 -3.33 2.41 4.56
N LEU A 256 -2.95 1.83 3.43
CA LEU A 256 -1.63 1.95 2.85
C LEU A 256 -1.63 2.97 1.70
N LYS A 257 -0.49 3.61 1.49
CA LYS A 257 -0.23 4.45 0.32
C LYS A 257 1.24 4.44 -0.05
N ALA A 258 1.57 4.22 -1.32
CA ALA A 258 2.94 4.35 -1.80
C ALA A 258 3.47 5.78 -1.61
N ASP A 259 4.71 5.92 -1.16
CA ASP A 259 5.35 7.22 -0.95
C ASP A 259 5.67 7.87 -2.31
N ALA A 260 5.25 9.13 -2.49
CA ALA A 260 5.51 9.87 -3.72
C ALA A 260 6.99 10.23 -3.92
N THR A 261 7.83 10.07 -2.89
CA THR A 261 9.28 10.32 -2.90
C THR A 261 10.12 9.08 -3.20
N ASN A 262 9.50 7.99 -3.65
CA ASN A 262 10.24 6.88 -4.21
C ASN A 262 11.07 7.35 -5.41
N GLU A 263 12.38 7.12 -5.36
CA GLU A 263 13.31 7.48 -6.44
C GLU A 263 12.99 6.70 -7.73
N HIS A 264 12.46 5.49 -7.55
CA HIS A 264 12.05 4.57 -8.61
C HIS A 264 10.54 4.27 -8.50
N PRO A 265 9.65 5.06 -9.13
CA PRO A 265 8.20 4.85 -9.04
C PRO A 265 7.73 3.46 -9.50
N GLU A 266 8.48 2.83 -10.40
CA GLU A 266 8.28 1.45 -10.89
C GLU A 266 8.43 0.38 -9.80
N CYS A 267 9.00 0.72 -8.64
CA CYS A 267 9.06 -0.18 -7.49
C CYS A 267 7.68 -0.50 -6.89
N VAL A 268 6.65 0.30 -7.22
CA VAL A 268 5.26 0.15 -6.79
C VAL A 268 4.52 -0.73 -7.79
N ILE A 269 4.13 -1.93 -7.36
CA ILE A 269 3.43 -2.91 -8.20
C ILE A 269 1.91 -2.79 -7.99
N GLU A 270 1.48 -2.68 -6.73
CA GLU A 270 0.07 -2.49 -6.35
C GLU A 270 -0.02 -1.52 -5.17
N ASP A 271 -0.87 -0.50 -5.31
CA ASP A 271 -1.10 0.55 -4.32
C ASP A 271 -2.60 0.72 -4.07
N THR A 272 -3.14 -0.13 -3.20
CA THR A 272 -4.53 -0.05 -2.73
C THR A 272 -4.58 0.26 -1.23
N PRO A 273 -5.70 0.77 -0.70
CA PRO A 273 -5.84 1.04 0.73
C PRO A 273 -5.57 -0.20 1.60
N GLU A 274 -5.95 -1.38 1.14
CA GLU A 274 -5.83 -2.64 1.89
C GLU A 274 -4.54 -3.41 1.57
N ALA A 275 -3.89 -3.18 0.43
CA ALA A 275 -2.71 -3.94 0.01
C ALA A 275 -1.60 -3.06 -0.61
N ALA A 276 -0.38 -3.28 -0.14
CA ALA A 276 0.85 -2.78 -0.73
C ALA A 276 1.65 -3.93 -1.34
N VAL A 277 1.88 -3.89 -2.65
CA VAL A 277 2.80 -4.81 -3.33
C VAL A 277 3.92 -3.98 -3.95
N GLY A 278 5.16 -4.29 -3.58
CA GLY A 278 6.32 -3.50 -4.01
C GLY A 278 7.63 -4.26 -4.00
N LEU A 279 8.62 -3.69 -4.67
CA LEU A 279 10.00 -4.19 -4.64
C LEU A 279 10.69 -3.85 -3.32
N GLU A 280 11.80 -4.51 -3.03
CA GLU A 280 12.65 -4.17 -1.88
C GLU A 280 13.09 -2.69 -1.90
N LYS A 281 13.34 -2.09 -0.73
CA LYS A 281 13.69 -0.66 -0.53
C LYS A 281 12.59 0.36 -0.89
N CYS A 282 11.51 -0.08 -1.54
CA CYS A 282 10.41 0.80 -1.91
C CYS A 282 9.64 1.28 -0.66
N LYS A 283 9.22 2.54 -0.67
CA LYS A 283 8.68 3.28 0.48
C LYS A 283 7.15 3.34 0.44
N TRP A 284 6.52 3.04 1.56
CA TRP A 284 5.08 3.19 1.79
C TRP A 284 4.82 4.03 3.04
N THR A 285 3.63 4.58 3.11
CA THR A 285 3.08 5.21 4.30
C THR A 285 1.90 4.38 4.79
N VAL A 286 1.94 3.98 6.06
CA VAL A 286 0.78 3.44 6.77
C VAL A 286 0.05 4.61 7.41
N ASN A 287 -1.21 4.79 7.07
CA ASN A 287 -2.04 5.88 7.57
C ASN A 287 -3.13 5.34 8.50
N ALA A 288 -3.58 6.16 9.45
CA ALA A 288 -4.65 5.83 10.36
C ALA A 288 -5.67 6.97 10.52
N LEU A 289 -6.95 6.60 10.48
CA LEU A 289 -8.08 7.42 10.91
C LEU A 289 -8.45 6.94 12.30
N ILE A 290 -8.32 7.82 13.29
CA ILE A 290 -8.56 7.49 14.69
C ILE A 290 -9.66 8.40 15.21
N ASN A 291 -10.74 7.82 15.71
CA ASN A 291 -11.78 8.54 16.43
C ASN A 291 -11.74 8.08 17.89
N HIS A 292 -11.61 9.01 18.83
CA HIS A 292 -11.55 8.66 20.24
C HIS A 292 -12.16 9.74 21.12
N HIS A 293 -12.91 9.34 22.14
CA HIS A 293 -13.42 10.25 23.17
C HIS A 293 -12.44 10.40 24.33
N TYR A 294 -11.86 9.28 24.77
CA TYR A 294 -10.95 9.23 25.90
C TYR A 294 -9.47 9.26 25.45
N LYS A 295 -8.56 9.59 26.37
CA LYS A 295 -7.13 9.64 26.04
C LYS A 295 -6.59 8.24 25.74
N ILE A 296 -5.93 8.10 24.58
CA ILE A 296 -5.23 6.86 24.21
C ILE A 296 -3.98 6.71 25.08
N ILE A 297 -3.87 5.57 25.77
CA ILE A 297 -2.75 5.25 26.67
C ILE A 297 -1.79 4.21 26.09
N SER A 298 -2.26 3.39 25.14
CA SER A 298 -1.45 2.37 24.47
C SER A 298 -1.77 2.32 22.99
N ALA A 299 -0.73 2.12 22.19
CA ALA A 299 -0.83 1.92 20.75
C ALA A 299 0.29 0.98 20.30
N SER A 300 -0.05 -0.06 19.55
CA SER A 300 0.92 -1.07 19.12
C SER A 300 0.58 -1.67 17.77
N TRP A 301 1.62 -2.04 17.02
CA TRP A 301 1.48 -2.81 15.79
C TRP A 301 1.38 -4.29 16.08
N GLN A 302 0.58 -4.98 15.28
CA GLN A 302 0.57 -6.43 15.17
C GLN A 302 0.87 -6.78 13.71
N ALA A 303 2.13 -7.08 13.42
CA ALA A 303 2.57 -7.53 12.10
C ALA A 303 2.85 -9.04 12.17
N LYS A 304 2.03 -9.83 11.46
CA LYS A 304 2.15 -11.29 11.42
C LYS A 304 2.60 -11.75 10.04
N ASN A 305 3.55 -12.67 10.05
CA ASN A 305 4.06 -13.37 8.88
C ASN A 305 3.90 -14.89 9.07
N ASN A 306 3.60 -15.63 8.00
CA ASN A 306 3.35 -17.07 8.09
C ASN A 306 4.63 -17.91 8.23
N ALA A 307 5.80 -17.32 7.96
CA ALA A 307 7.12 -17.94 8.10
C ALA A 307 7.93 -17.34 9.27
N ALA A 308 7.26 -16.72 10.25
CA ALA A 308 7.86 -16.13 11.46
C ALA A 308 8.92 -15.03 11.19
N ARG A 309 8.87 -14.38 10.03
CA ARG A 309 9.75 -13.26 9.70
C ARG A 309 9.22 -11.94 10.24
N THR A 310 10.04 -11.20 10.98
CA THR A 310 9.66 -9.92 11.57
C THR A 310 9.68 -8.79 10.53
N LEU A 311 8.58 -8.03 10.44
CA LEU A 311 8.55 -6.73 9.77
C LEU A 311 8.87 -5.63 10.78
N VAL A 312 9.89 -4.82 10.50
CA VAL A 312 10.25 -3.69 11.35
C VAL A 312 9.28 -2.55 11.11
N MET A 313 8.31 -2.41 12.00
CA MET A 313 7.32 -1.33 11.95
C MET A 313 7.85 -0.05 12.60
N PRO A 314 7.45 1.14 12.11
CA PRO A 314 7.77 2.42 12.72
C PRO A 314 7.21 2.52 14.14
N VAL A 315 7.92 3.23 15.03
CA VAL A 315 7.51 3.40 16.44
C VAL A 315 6.24 4.25 16.52
N VAL A 316 5.22 3.71 17.19
CA VAL A 316 3.99 4.44 17.52
C VAL A 316 4.05 4.87 18.98
N LYS A 317 3.69 6.13 19.24
CA LYS A 317 3.59 6.68 20.59
C LYS A 317 2.15 7.13 20.81
N ALA A 318 1.48 6.55 21.81
CA ALA A 318 0.08 6.84 22.12
C ALA A 318 -0.20 8.35 22.30
N ASN A 319 0.72 9.07 22.95
CA ASN A 319 0.60 10.51 23.19
C ASN A 319 0.85 11.41 21.97
N ALA A 320 1.28 10.84 20.83
CA ALA A 320 1.46 11.55 19.58
C ALA A 320 0.30 11.32 18.59
N LEU A 321 -0.64 10.43 18.94
CA LEU A 321 -1.84 10.19 18.15
C LEU A 321 -2.79 11.37 18.29
N THR A 322 -3.42 11.73 17.17
CA THR A 322 -4.42 12.78 17.10
C THR A 322 -5.72 12.22 16.54
N GLU A 323 -6.84 12.84 16.91
CA GLU A 323 -8.12 12.52 16.30
C GLU A 323 -8.12 12.87 14.81
N GLY A 324 -8.81 12.07 13.99
CA GLY A 324 -8.89 12.23 12.55
C GLY A 324 -7.78 11.49 11.78
N ASN A 325 -7.47 11.98 10.58
CA ASN A 325 -6.65 11.30 9.57
C ASN A 325 -5.19 11.81 9.47
N ASN A 326 -4.70 12.52 10.49
CA ASN A 326 -3.35 13.11 10.48
C ASN A 326 -2.24 12.14 10.94
N ASN A 327 -2.60 10.89 11.23
CA ASN A 327 -1.68 9.89 11.74
C ASN A 327 -1.08 9.09 10.58
N SER A 328 0.22 9.22 10.37
CA SER A 328 0.93 8.55 9.28
C SER A 328 2.33 8.12 9.70
N TRP A 329 2.78 6.97 9.19
CA TRP A 329 4.10 6.43 9.46
C TRP A 329 4.73 5.85 8.20
N ASN A 330 5.98 6.22 7.95
CA ASN A 330 6.73 5.73 6.81
C ASN A 330 7.33 4.35 7.10
N LEU A 331 7.22 3.48 6.11
CA LEU A 331 7.70 2.11 6.09
C LEU A 331 8.54 1.92 4.83
N VAL A 332 9.72 1.33 5.01
CA VAL A 332 10.58 0.91 3.88
C VAL A 332 10.50 -0.61 3.80
N LEU A 333 10.14 -1.12 2.63
CA LEU A 333 10.03 -2.57 2.42
C LEU A 333 11.38 -3.26 2.66
N PRO A 334 11.39 -4.40 3.40
CA PRO A 334 12.62 -5.14 3.66
C PRO A 334 13.16 -5.82 2.40
N ALA A 335 14.37 -6.36 2.47
CA ALA A 335 14.95 -7.16 1.39
C ALA A 335 14.05 -8.36 1.06
N TRP A 336 13.97 -8.75 -0.20
CA TRP A 336 13.24 -9.95 -0.57
C TRP A 336 14.03 -11.21 -0.20
N VAL A 337 13.34 -12.27 0.24
CA VAL A 337 13.97 -13.54 0.65
C VAL A 337 13.49 -14.69 -0.21
N ASN A 338 14.43 -15.46 -0.76
CA ASN A 338 14.17 -16.61 -1.61
C ASN A 338 13.77 -17.87 -0.81
N ALA A 339 13.07 -18.79 -1.48
CA ALA A 339 12.77 -20.15 -1.02
C ALA A 339 12.50 -21.09 -2.22
N ASP A 340 12.49 -22.40 -1.95
CA ASP A 340 12.38 -23.46 -2.96
C ASP A 340 11.05 -23.43 -3.74
N THR A 341 9.97 -23.03 -3.09
CA THR A 341 8.60 -23.02 -3.66
C THR A 341 7.99 -21.64 -3.65
N GLU A 342 7.08 -21.37 -4.58
CA GLU A 342 6.39 -20.08 -4.67
C GLU A 342 5.57 -19.78 -3.42
N GLU A 343 4.90 -20.78 -2.84
CA GLU A 343 4.11 -20.64 -1.62
C GLU A 343 4.98 -20.25 -0.42
N GLN A 344 6.20 -20.81 -0.31
CA GLN A 344 7.16 -20.42 0.73
C GLN A 344 7.67 -19.00 0.50
N ARG A 345 7.95 -18.62 -0.75
CA ARG A 345 8.36 -17.26 -1.13
C ARG A 345 7.29 -16.25 -0.75
N THR A 346 6.02 -16.51 -1.07
CA THR A 346 4.91 -15.64 -0.64
C THR A 346 4.82 -15.60 0.89
N ALA A 347 4.88 -16.74 1.58
CA ALA A 347 4.79 -16.79 3.04
C ALA A 347 5.93 -16.03 3.75
N LEU A 348 7.13 -15.99 3.18
CA LEU A 348 8.31 -15.26 3.71
C LEU A 348 8.29 -13.76 3.43
N ASN A 349 7.54 -13.33 2.42
CA ASN A 349 7.56 -11.93 1.96
C ASN A 349 6.21 -11.22 2.05
N THR A 350 5.20 -11.83 2.70
CA THR A 350 3.90 -11.21 2.94
C THR A 350 3.62 -11.07 4.45
N TRP A 351 3.17 -9.88 4.86
CA TRP A 351 2.79 -9.55 6.23
C TRP A 351 1.36 -9.04 6.30
N LYS A 352 0.61 -9.52 7.29
CA LYS A 352 -0.68 -8.96 7.70
C LYS A 352 -0.47 -8.05 8.89
N VAL A 353 -0.79 -6.77 8.72
CA VAL A 353 -0.54 -5.72 9.70
C VAL A 353 -1.85 -5.12 10.17
N ARG A 354 -1.95 -4.91 11.48
CA ARG A 354 -3.01 -4.11 12.11
C ARG A 354 -2.47 -3.31 13.29
N MET A 355 -3.23 -2.33 13.72
CA MET A 355 -2.93 -1.53 14.91
C MET A 355 -3.94 -1.85 16.02
N THR A 356 -3.45 -1.89 17.26
CA THR A 356 -4.28 -2.02 18.45
C THR A 356 -4.13 -0.77 19.30
N LEU A 357 -5.25 -0.16 19.68
CA LEU A 357 -5.33 1.00 20.56
C LEU A 357 -6.03 0.61 21.88
N GLU A 358 -5.63 1.25 22.97
CA GLU A 358 -6.30 1.19 24.27
C GLU A 358 -6.38 2.60 24.88
N ASP A 359 -7.57 2.96 25.37
CA ASP A 359 -7.80 4.23 26.06
C ASP A 359 -7.75 4.10 27.59
N GLU A 360 -7.81 5.24 28.29
CA GLU A 360 -7.75 5.29 29.76
C GLU A 360 -8.97 4.68 30.47
N LYS A 361 -10.06 4.40 29.75
CA LYS A 361 -11.23 3.67 30.26
C LYS A 361 -11.11 2.16 30.05
N GLY A 362 -10.05 1.70 29.38
CA GLY A 362 -9.79 0.30 29.08
C GLY A 362 -10.50 -0.20 27.81
N ASN A 363 -11.08 0.68 27.01
CA ASN A 363 -11.63 0.30 25.71
C ASN A 363 -10.48 -0.08 24.79
N LYS A 364 -10.59 -1.24 24.14
CA LYS A 364 -9.57 -1.78 23.25
C LYS A 364 -10.15 -1.97 21.87
N GLN A 365 -9.49 -1.38 20.87
CA GLN A 365 -9.90 -1.51 19.48
C GLN A 365 -8.74 -1.98 18.61
N ASN A 366 -9.06 -2.89 17.68
CA ASN A 366 -8.15 -3.30 16.62
C ASN A 366 -8.62 -2.71 15.31
N SER A 367 -7.68 -2.23 14.50
CA SER A 367 -7.99 -1.84 13.14
C SER A 367 -8.32 -3.03 12.25
N GLY A 368 -8.86 -2.72 11.06
CA GLY A 368 -8.79 -3.62 9.91
C GLY A 368 -7.35 -4.06 9.61
N VAL A 369 -7.22 -5.16 8.87
CA VAL A 369 -5.92 -5.71 8.46
C VAL A 369 -5.55 -5.15 7.10
N VAL A 370 -4.33 -4.65 6.98
CA VAL A 370 -3.70 -4.32 5.69
C VAL A 370 -2.61 -5.35 5.39
N GLU A 371 -2.39 -5.64 4.11
CA GLU A 371 -1.41 -6.63 3.65
C GLU A 371 -0.24 -5.95 2.95
N ILE A 372 0.97 -6.34 3.30
CA ILE A 372 2.21 -5.84 2.68
C ILE A 372 2.95 -7.03 2.10
N THR A 373 3.20 -7.00 0.79
CA THR A 373 3.92 -8.03 0.07
C THR A 373 5.15 -7.43 -0.63
N VAL A 374 6.30 -8.01 -0.36
CA VAL A 374 7.56 -7.66 -1.03
C VAL A 374 7.78 -8.63 -2.18
N GLN A 375 8.06 -8.08 -3.36
CA GLN A 375 8.50 -8.82 -4.53
C GLN A 375 9.95 -8.47 -4.87
N GLN A 376 10.50 -9.19 -5.84
CA GLN A 376 11.83 -8.97 -6.38
C GLN A 376 11.74 -8.81 -7.89
N ASP A 377 12.64 -8.01 -8.45
CA ASP A 377 12.89 -7.91 -9.90
C ASP A 377 14.40 -7.79 -10.12
N ARG A 378 15.15 -8.71 -9.50
CA ARG A 378 16.61 -8.75 -9.55
C ARG A 378 17.09 -9.14 -10.94
N LYS A 379 18.15 -8.49 -11.38
CA LYS A 379 18.86 -8.79 -12.62
C LYS A 379 20.11 -9.59 -12.31
N ILE A 380 20.37 -10.60 -13.13
CA ILE A 380 21.58 -11.42 -13.01
C ILE A 380 22.45 -11.24 -14.25
N GLU A 381 23.74 -11.05 -14.02
CA GLU A 381 24.76 -10.92 -15.05
C GLU A 381 25.87 -11.92 -14.78
N LEU A 382 26.19 -12.73 -15.79
CA LEU A 382 27.33 -13.63 -15.78
C LEU A 382 28.53 -12.89 -16.38
N ILE A 383 29.61 -12.78 -15.61
CA ILE A 383 30.87 -12.18 -16.04
C ILE A 383 31.99 -13.23 -15.99
N VAL A 384 33.03 -13.03 -16.79
CA VAL A 384 34.17 -13.92 -16.89
C VAL A 384 35.47 -13.17 -16.81
N ASP A 385 36.44 -13.75 -16.11
CA ASP A 385 37.78 -13.17 -16.00
C ASP A 385 38.85 -14.26 -16.01
N ASN A 386 40.06 -13.94 -16.47
CA ASN A 386 41.17 -14.88 -16.46
C ASN A 386 41.71 -15.03 -15.03
N ILE A 387 42.15 -16.23 -14.62
CA ILE A 387 42.71 -16.45 -13.27
C ILE A 387 43.87 -15.49 -12.94
N ALA A 388 44.61 -15.05 -13.96
CA ALA A 388 45.74 -14.13 -13.80
C ALA A 388 45.34 -12.66 -13.64
N ASP A 389 44.10 -12.30 -13.96
CA ASP A 389 43.57 -10.98 -13.70
C ASP A 389 42.93 -10.94 -12.31
N THR A 390 43.25 -9.89 -11.57
CA THR A 390 42.75 -9.69 -10.20
C THR A 390 41.72 -8.57 -10.15
N ASP A 391 41.52 -7.85 -11.26
CA ASP A 391 40.57 -6.74 -11.36
C ASP A 391 39.21 -7.22 -11.87
N ARG A 392 38.43 -7.81 -10.97
CA ARG A 392 37.07 -8.30 -11.23
C ARG A 392 36.02 -7.19 -11.37
N SER A 393 36.45 -5.93 -11.47
CA SER A 393 35.56 -4.80 -11.69
C SER A 393 35.24 -4.55 -13.17
N ASP A 394 35.98 -5.20 -14.08
CA ASP A 394 35.67 -5.18 -15.50
C ASP A 394 34.57 -6.23 -15.81
N HIS A 395 33.42 -5.77 -16.29
CA HIS A 395 32.31 -6.63 -16.68
C HIS A 395 32.62 -7.27 -18.04
N SER A 396 33.60 -8.18 -18.08
CA SER A 396 33.95 -8.90 -19.30
C SER A 396 33.00 -10.07 -19.55
N HIS A 397 32.59 -10.21 -20.81
CA HIS A 397 31.75 -11.32 -21.30
C HIS A 397 32.53 -12.28 -22.21
N GLU A 398 33.83 -12.04 -22.37
CA GLU A 398 34.75 -12.87 -23.15
C GLU A 398 36.07 -13.08 -22.40
N ALA A 399 36.55 -14.32 -22.35
CA ALA A 399 37.81 -14.66 -21.70
C ALA A 399 38.53 -15.78 -22.44
N SER A 400 39.84 -15.92 -22.24
CA SER A 400 40.64 -16.95 -22.91
C SER A 400 41.73 -17.54 -22.03
N ALA A 401 41.86 -18.86 -22.07
CA ALA A 401 42.84 -19.63 -21.31
C ALA A 401 43.49 -20.70 -22.20
N LEU A 402 44.64 -21.28 -21.80
CA LEU A 402 45.18 -22.43 -22.53
C LEU A 402 44.31 -23.68 -22.34
N ALA A 403 44.25 -24.50 -23.38
CA ALA A 403 43.54 -25.79 -23.37
C ALA A 403 44.42 -26.93 -22.82
N ASP A 404 45.16 -26.68 -21.74
CA ASP A 404 46.12 -27.61 -21.12
C ASP A 404 45.53 -28.38 -19.92
N GLY A 405 44.34 -27.98 -19.45
CA GLY A 405 43.69 -28.54 -18.27
C GLY A 405 44.22 -27.97 -16.94
N GLU A 406 45.11 -26.99 -16.97
CA GLU A 406 45.66 -26.29 -15.80
C GLU A 406 45.20 -24.82 -15.77
N ASP A 407 45.30 -24.11 -16.89
CA ASP A 407 44.79 -22.76 -17.04
C ASP A 407 43.26 -22.73 -16.97
N GLY A 408 42.71 -21.61 -16.51
CA GLY A 408 41.27 -21.49 -16.37
C GLY A 408 40.73 -20.06 -16.34
N VAL A 409 39.42 -20.00 -16.44
CA VAL A 409 38.62 -18.77 -16.43
C VAL A 409 37.70 -18.80 -15.24
N VAL A 410 37.71 -17.74 -14.44
CA VAL A 410 36.81 -17.55 -13.30
C VAL A 410 35.51 -16.96 -13.84
N MET A 411 34.40 -17.60 -13.51
CA MET A 411 33.06 -17.06 -13.74
C MET A 411 32.50 -16.54 -12.42
N ASP A 412 31.84 -15.38 -12.49
CA ASP A 412 31.15 -14.76 -11.38
C ASP A 412 29.73 -14.37 -11.80
N LEU A 413 28.76 -14.54 -10.90
CA LEU A 413 27.35 -14.21 -11.15
C LEU A 413 26.97 -12.98 -10.33
N LEU A 414 26.99 -11.82 -10.98
CA LEU A 414 26.60 -10.57 -10.36
C LEU A 414 25.08 -10.48 -10.26
N ILE A 415 24.57 -10.19 -9.06
CA ILE A 415 23.15 -9.96 -8.81
C ILE A 415 22.95 -8.50 -8.44
N THR A 416 22.08 -7.83 -9.17
CA THR A 416 21.65 -6.46 -8.86
C THR A 416 20.15 -6.43 -8.65
N ASP A 417 19.67 -5.49 -7.85
CA ASP A 417 18.25 -5.14 -7.86
C ASP A 417 17.86 -4.49 -9.21
N SER A 418 16.57 -4.20 -9.39
CA SER A 418 16.06 -3.59 -10.63
C SER A 418 16.77 -2.29 -11.03
N PHE A 419 17.42 -1.64 -10.06
CA PHE A 419 18.04 -0.32 -10.14
C PHE A 419 19.56 -0.37 -10.24
N GLY A 420 20.16 -1.57 -10.28
CA GLY A 420 21.59 -1.76 -10.46
C GLY A 420 22.42 -1.76 -9.17
N ASP A 421 21.78 -1.81 -8.00
CA ASP A 421 22.47 -1.94 -6.72
C ASP A 421 22.72 -3.41 -6.40
N SER A 422 23.98 -3.76 -6.11
CA SER A 422 24.39 -5.12 -5.76
C SER A 422 24.25 -5.40 -4.26
N THR A 423 23.63 -4.51 -3.48
CA THR A 423 23.47 -4.66 -2.03
C THR A 423 22.03 -4.67 -1.54
N ASP A 424 21.78 -5.38 -0.44
CA ASP A 424 20.52 -5.36 0.30
C ASP A 424 20.31 -4.02 1.04
N ARG A 425 19.16 -3.87 1.71
CA ARG A 425 18.86 -2.66 2.51
C ARG A 425 19.91 -2.37 3.61
N ASN A 426 20.65 -3.36 4.07
CA ASN A 426 21.67 -3.21 5.11
C ASN A 426 23.08 -2.98 4.53
N GLY A 427 23.21 -2.94 3.20
CA GLY A 427 24.49 -2.79 2.50
C GLY A 427 25.28 -4.09 2.36
N ASN A 428 24.67 -5.27 2.58
CA ASN A 428 25.33 -6.55 2.32
C ASN A 428 25.19 -6.91 0.84
N GLU A 429 26.23 -7.48 0.25
CA GLU A 429 26.22 -7.94 -1.15
C GLU A 429 25.17 -9.03 -1.40
N LEU A 430 24.51 -8.95 -2.55
CA LEU A 430 23.55 -9.94 -3.03
C LEU A 430 24.29 -11.10 -3.68
N VAL A 431 24.29 -12.27 -3.03
CA VAL A 431 24.99 -13.47 -3.52
C VAL A 431 24.02 -14.61 -3.88
N ASP A 432 24.42 -15.46 -4.84
CA ASP A 432 23.78 -16.75 -5.12
C ASP A 432 24.71 -17.91 -4.79
N ASP A 433 24.43 -18.60 -3.68
CA ASP A 433 25.23 -19.74 -3.23
C ASP A 433 25.18 -20.92 -4.22
N ALA A 434 24.14 -20.99 -5.08
CA ALA A 434 23.81 -22.16 -5.88
C ALA A 434 24.37 -22.15 -7.32
N MET A 435 24.75 -20.99 -7.89
CA MET A 435 25.22 -20.76 -9.29
C MET A 435 25.41 -22.04 -10.11
N THR A 436 24.47 -22.32 -11.02
CA THR A 436 24.51 -23.50 -11.90
C THR A 436 24.78 -23.11 -13.35
N PRO A 437 26.06 -23.06 -13.79
CA PRO A 437 26.38 -22.74 -15.17
C PRO A 437 25.96 -23.89 -16.11
N VAL A 438 25.39 -23.53 -17.25
CA VAL A 438 25.00 -24.44 -18.31
C VAL A 438 25.81 -24.12 -19.56
N LEU A 439 26.48 -25.14 -20.10
CA LEU A 439 27.35 -25.04 -21.25
C LEU A 439 26.59 -25.29 -22.56
N TYR A 440 26.90 -24.48 -23.59
CA TYR A 440 26.40 -24.57 -24.95
C TYR A 440 27.58 -24.61 -25.94
N ASP A 441 27.43 -25.35 -27.03
CA ASP A 441 28.37 -25.32 -28.14
C ASP A 441 28.16 -24.10 -29.05
N SER A 442 29.01 -23.94 -30.08
CA SER A 442 28.94 -22.85 -31.04
C SER A 442 27.67 -22.82 -31.92
N ASN A 443 26.76 -23.80 -31.77
CA ASN A 443 25.45 -23.84 -32.42
C ASN A 443 24.30 -23.75 -31.39
N ASP A 444 24.57 -23.24 -30.18
CA ASP A 444 23.62 -23.10 -29.06
C ASP A 444 23.01 -24.43 -28.59
N LYS A 445 23.69 -25.56 -28.78
CA LYS A 445 23.25 -26.87 -28.28
C LYS A 445 23.92 -27.15 -26.93
N LYS A 446 23.11 -27.56 -25.95
CA LYS A 446 23.57 -27.89 -24.60
C LYS A 446 24.62 -29.01 -24.64
N VAL A 447 25.78 -28.78 -24.01
CA VAL A 447 26.90 -29.73 -23.90
C VAL A 447 26.98 -30.23 -22.45
N THR A 448 27.39 -31.49 -22.27
CA THR A 448 27.57 -32.08 -20.95
C THR A 448 28.90 -31.66 -20.34
N LEU A 449 28.84 -30.97 -19.20
CA LEU A 449 29.97 -30.63 -18.34
C LEU A 449 30.47 -31.85 -17.57
N ALA A 450 31.78 -32.08 -17.55
CA ALA A 450 32.38 -33.05 -16.64
C ALA A 450 32.56 -32.42 -15.24
N GLN A 451 32.21 -33.19 -14.21
CA GLN A 451 32.35 -32.80 -12.80
C GLN A 451 33.77 -33.09 -12.25
N THR A 452 34.60 -33.77 -13.04
CA THR A 452 35.97 -34.18 -12.68
C THR A 452 36.94 -33.71 -13.75
N PRO A 453 38.16 -33.27 -13.37
CA PRO A 453 39.20 -32.90 -14.33
C PRO A 453 39.44 -33.99 -15.36
N CYS A 454 39.48 -33.59 -16.63
CA CYS A 454 39.74 -34.49 -17.75
C CYS A 454 41.22 -34.53 -18.09
N THR A 455 41.69 -35.66 -18.60
CA THR A 455 43.06 -35.81 -19.13
C THR A 455 43.09 -35.59 -20.64
N THR A 456 44.28 -35.39 -21.20
CA THR A 456 44.49 -35.26 -22.65
C THR A 456 44.06 -36.49 -23.45
N GLU A 457 43.89 -37.66 -22.80
CA GLU A 457 43.38 -38.90 -23.42
C GLU A 457 41.85 -38.90 -23.57
N THR A 458 41.13 -38.17 -22.73
CA THR A 458 39.67 -37.99 -22.79
C THR A 458 39.33 -36.51 -22.68
N PRO A 459 39.55 -35.73 -23.75
CA PRO A 459 39.53 -34.28 -23.65
C PRO A 459 38.10 -33.77 -23.43
N CYS A 460 37.95 -32.82 -22.50
CA CYS A 460 36.65 -32.26 -22.14
C CYS A 460 36.76 -30.86 -21.53
N VAL A 461 35.61 -30.21 -21.34
CA VAL A 461 35.45 -29.00 -20.53
C VAL A 461 34.90 -29.37 -19.16
N PHE A 462 35.50 -28.87 -18.08
CA PHE A 462 35.15 -29.22 -16.71
C PHE A 462 35.23 -28.03 -15.74
N ILE A 463 34.57 -28.18 -14.58
CA ILE A 463 34.68 -27.24 -13.46
C ILE A 463 35.93 -27.61 -12.65
N ALA A 464 36.93 -26.73 -12.63
CA ALA A 464 38.19 -26.95 -11.93
C ALA A 464 38.05 -26.72 -10.42
N SER A 465 37.34 -25.66 -10.01
CA SER A 465 37.07 -25.36 -8.61
C SER A 465 35.81 -24.49 -8.45
N ARG A 466 35.32 -24.41 -7.21
CA ARG A 466 34.19 -23.55 -6.83
C ARG A 466 34.50 -22.88 -5.51
N ASP A 467 34.47 -21.55 -5.49
CA ASP A 467 34.56 -20.76 -4.28
C ASP A 467 33.14 -20.42 -3.81
N LYS A 468 32.76 -20.95 -2.65
CA LYS A 468 31.41 -20.70 -2.10
C LYS A 468 31.31 -19.38 -1.35
N GLU A 469 32.41 -18.85 -0.84
CA GLU A 469 32.40 -17.57 -0.12
C GLU A 469 32.40 -16.41 -1.12
N ALA A 470 33.16 -16.54 -2.21
CA ALA A 470 33.18 -15.56 -3.29
C ALA A 470 32.10 -15.77 -4.35
N GLY A 471 31.30 -16.85 -4.30
CA GLY A 471 30.25 -17.12 -5.29
C GLY A 471 30.74 -17.48 -6.70
N THR A 472 32.03 -17.79 -6.88
CA THR A 472 32.65 -17.98 -8.21
C THR A 472 32.88 -19.44 -8.59
N VAL A 473 32.97 -19.70 -9.90
CA VAL A 473 33.27 -21.01 -10.49
C VAL A 473 34.43 -20.89 -11.47
N THR A 474 35.49 -21.68 -11.28
CA THR A 474 36.62 -21.72 -12.22
C THR A 474 36.44 -22.84 -13.23
N LEU A 475 36.52 -22.50 -14.51
CA LEU A 475 36.45 -23.42 -15.64
C LEU A 475 37.83 -23.71 -16.22
N SER A 476 38.05 -24.95 -16.65
CA SER A 476 39.23 -25.34 -17.43
C SER A 476 38.84 -26.33 -18.54
N SER A 477 39.71 -26.48 -19.54
CA SER A 477 39.48 -27.34 -20.68
C SER A 477 40.77 -27.97 -21.17
N THR A 478 40.68 -29.23 -21.61
CA THR A 478 41.71 -29.89 -22.44
C THR A 478 41.32 -29.93 -23.92
N LEU A 479 40.18 -29.33 -24.28
CA LEU A 479 39.69 -29.15 -25.64
C LEU A 479 39.90 -27.70 -26.09
N PRO A 480 40.59 -27.45 -27.22
CA PRO A 480 40.62 -26.14 -27.82
C PRO A 480 39.26 -25.79 -28.44
N GLY A 481 38.88 -24.52 -28.37
CA GLY A 481 37.64 -24.00 -28.96
C GLY A 481 36.97 -22.94 -28.11
N THR A 482 35.96 -22.29 -28.68
CA THR A 482 35.11 -21.32 -27.98
C THR A 482 33.83 -21.99 -27.51
N PHE A 483 33.50 -21.79 -26.24
CA PHE A 483 32.38 -22.38 -25.54
C PHE A 483 31.50 -21.29 -24.95
N ARG A 484 30.19 -21.39 -25.18
CA ARG A 484 29.21 -20.39 -24.75
C ARG A 484 28.52 -20.82 -23.47
N TRP A 485 28.34 -19.91 -22.53
CA TRP A 485 27.83 -20.21 -21.20
C TRP A 485 26.70 -19.28 -20.81
N LYS A 486 25.75 -19.79 -20.04
CA LYS A 486 24.82 -18.99 -19.26
C LYS A 486 24.59 -19.65 -17.91
N ALA A 487 24.31 -18.86 -16.88
CA ALA A 487 23.94 -19.34 -15.57
C ALA A 487 22.43 -19.20 -15.37
N LYS A 488 21.87 -20.06 -14.52
CA LYS A 488 20.50 -19.92 -14.03
C LYS A 488 20.53 -19.72 -12.53
N ALA A 489 19.86 -18.67 -12.06
CA ALA A 489 19.54 -18.49 -10.65
C ALA A 489 18.05 -18.77 -10.44
N ASP A 490 17.73 -19.69 -9.53
CA ASP A 490 16.41 -20.33 -9.47
C ASP A 490 15.22 -19.35 -9.41
N ALA A 491 15.37 -18.23 -8.70
CA ALA A 491 14.32 -17.23 -8.54
C ALA A 491 14.43 -16.02 -9.49
N TYR A 492 15.56 -15.84 -10.17
CA TYR A 492 15.87 -14.61 -10.92
C TYR A 492 15.95 -14.82 -12.44
N GLY A 493 15.96 -16.08 -12.91
CA GLY A 493 15.92 -16.41 -14.34
C GLY A 493 17.28 -16.84 -14.90
N ASP A 494 17.47 -16.59 -16.20
CA ASP A 494 18.70 -16.91 -16.94
C ASP A 494 19.56 -15.64 -17.08
N SER A 495 20.89 -15.78 -16.98
CA SER A 495 21.86 -14.70 -17.23
C SER A 495 22.05 -14.41 -18.72
N ASN A 496 22.84 -13.38 -19.03
CA ASN A 496 23.46 -13.21 -20.36
C ASN A 496 24.37 -14.40 -20.72
N TYR A 497 24.72 -14.46 -22.01
CA TYR A 497 25.74 -15.37 -22.50
C TYR A 497 27.15 -14.79 -22.31
N VAL A 498 28.12 -15.67 -22.04
CA VAL A 498 29.56 -15.37 -22.07
C VAL A 498 30.28 -16.40 -22.93
N ASP A 499 31.29 -15.96 -23.67
CA ASP A 499 32.06 -16.82 -24.58
C ASP A 499 33.48 -17.03 -24.02
N VAL A 500 33.84 -18.28 -23.74
CA VAL A 500 35.15 -18.65 -23.19
C VAL A 500 35.95 -19.41 -24.24
N THR A 501 37.12 -18.90 -24.62
CA THR A 501 37.97 -19.49 -25.66
C THR A 501 39.18 -20.19 -25.06
N PHE A 502 39.25 -21.51 -25.19
CA PHE A 502 40.43 -22.29 -24.83
C PHE A 502 41.36 -22.45 -26.02
N ILE A 503 42.59 -21.94 -25.91
CA ILE A 503 43.58 -21.88 -27.00
C ILE A 503 44.41 -23.17 -26.99
N GLY A 504 44.53 -23.83 -28.15
CA GLY A 504 45.25 -25.09 -28.28
C GLY A 504 46.76 -24.99 -27.97
N ASP A 505 47.26 -26.00 -27.27
CA ASP A 505 48.59 -26.14 -26.67
C ASP A 505 49.75 -26.30 -27.70
N ASN A 506 49.90 -25.38 -28.64
CA ASN A 506 50.98 -25.47 -29.62
C ASN A 506 51.68 -24.12 -29.87
N LEU A 507 52.31 -23.59 -28.82
CA LEU A 507 53.34 -22.55 -28.92
C LEU A 507 54.67 -23.05 -28.32
N SER A 508 55.30 -24.02 -29.00
CA SER A 508 56.74 -24.29 -28.83
C SER A 508 57.55 -22.98 -28.88
N ALA A 509 58.50 -22.79 -27.96
CA ALA A 509 59.34 -21.59 -27.87
C ALA A 509 59.91 -21.16 -29.23
N LEU A 510 59.77 -19.87 -29.54
CA LEU A 510 60.15 -19.32 -30.83
C LEU A 510 61.67 -19.08 -30.87
N ASN A 511 62.35 -19.70 -31.81
CA ASN A 511 63.79 -19.55 -32.03
C ASN A 511 64.08 -18.64 -33.23
N ALA A 512 65.21 -17.94 -33.21
CA ALA A 512 65.67 -17.08 -34.30
C ALA A 512 66.81 -17.72 -35.09
N VAL A 513 66.88 -17.43 -36.39
CA VAL A 513 68.00 -17.81 -37.25
C VAL A 513 68.33 -16.69 -38.23
N ILE A 514 69.63 -16.46 -38.44
CA ILE A 514 70.16 -15.62 -39.51
C ILE A 514 71.05 -16.49 -40.39
N TYR A 515 70.81 -16.51 -41.70
CA TYR A 515 71.65 -17.26 -42.66
C TYR A 515 71.81 -16.54 -44.00
N GLN A 516 72.82 -16.93 -44.77
CA GLN A 516 73.10 -16.40 -46.10
C GLN A 516 72.27 -17.16 -47.15
N VAL A 517 71.45 -16.45 -47.93
CA VAL A 517 70.40 -17.03 -48.80
C VAL A 517 70.95 -17.97 -49.88
N LYS A 518 72.12 -17.68 -50.45
CA LYS A 518 72.72 -18.44 -51.56
C LYS A 518 73.84 -19.40 -51.15
N ALA A 519 73.99 -19.67 -49.85
CA ALA A 519 74.98 -20.64 -49.38
C ALA A 519 74.49 -22.08 -49.65
N ALA A 520 75.36 -22.94 -50.18
CA ALA A 520 75.03 -24.35 -50.46
C ALA A 520 74.61 -25.12 -49.20
N ASN A 521 75.15 -24.72 -48.03
CA ASN A 521 74.76 -25.22 -46.72
C ASN A 521 74.51 -24.00 -45.82
N PRO A 522 73.25 -23.57 -45.62
CA PRO A 522 72.94 -22.44 -44.75
C PRO A 522 73.30 -22.79 -43.30
N VAL A 523 74.00 -21.89 -42.63
CA VAL A 523 74.44 -22.05 -41.24
C VAL A 523 73.87 -20.90 -40.43
N ASN A 524 73.35 -21.18 -39.23
CA ASN A 524 72.95 -20.12 -38.30
C ASN A 524 74.17 -19.26 -37.92
N LEU A 525 74.07 -17.97 -38.22
CA LEU A 525 75.10 -16.96 -37.95
C LEU A 525 74.97 -16.33 -36.56
N ILE A 526 73.86 -16.54 -35.87
CA ILE A 526 73.68 -16.05 -34.50
C ILE A 526 74.72 -16.68 -33.58
N GLY A 527 75.40 -15.85 -32.79
CA GLY A 527 76.48 -16.27 -31.88
C GLY A 527 77.82 -16.57 -32.54
N LYS A 528 78.00 -16.28 -33.84
CA LYS A 528 79.26 -16.48 -34.59
C LYS A 528 79.94 -15.15 -34.88
N GLU A 529 80.57 -14.58 -33.86
CA GLU A 529 81.22 -13.27 -33.92
C GLU A 529 82.39 -13.19 -34.92
N ASP A 530 82.95 -14.34 -35.32
CA ASP A 530 84.03 -14.47 -36.31
C ASP A 530 83.55 -14.45 -37.78
N LYS A 531 82.24 -14.45 -38.02
CA LYS A 531 81.64 -14.49 -39.37
C LYS A 531 80.96 -13.18 -39.73
N HIS A 532 81.75 -12.27 -40.30
CA HIS A 532 81.26 -10.99 -40.82
C HIS A 532 80.53 -11.16 -42.16
N PRO A 533 79.51 -10.33 -42.45
CA PRO A 533 78.83 -10.35 -43.72
C PRO A 533 79.75 -9.80 -44.81
N THR A 534 79.61 -10.32 -46.03
CA THR A 534 80.44 -9.94 -47.17
C THR A 534 79.61 -9.38 -48.29
N VAL A 535 80.17 -8.42 -49.03
CA VAL A 535 79.58 -7.84 -50.24
C VAL A 535 79.18 -8.91 -51.25
N ASN A 536 78.19 -8.59 -52.10
CA ASN A 536 77.58 -9.51 -53.09
C ASN A 536 76.80 -10.69 -52.48
N ASN A 537 76.26 -10.52 -51.26
CA ASN A 537 75.45 -11.55 -50.60
C ASN A 537 74.16 -10.97 -50.00
N ALA A 538 73.17 -11.85 -49.81
CA ALA A 538 71.92 -11.55 -49.14
C ALA A 538 71.78 -12.42 -47.87
N TYR A 539 71.30 -11.80 -46.80
CA TYR A 539 71.09 -12.44 -45.50
C TYR A 539 69.60 -12.40 -45.15
N ARG A 540 69.09 -13.53 -44.68
CA ARG A 540 67.69 -13.70 -44.30
C ARG A 540 67.58 -13.99 -42.81
N PHE A 541 66.56 -13.38 -42.21
CA PHE A 541 66.14 -13.61 -40.84
C PHE A 541 64.82 -14.39 -40.86
N LEU A 542 64.73 -15.44 -40.04
CA LEU A 542 63.50 -16.19 -39.85
C LEU A 542 63.33 -16.56 -38.39
N LEU A 543 62.08 -16.74 -38.02
CA LEU A 543 61.67 -17.37 -36.77
C LEU A 543 61.26 -18.81 -37.09
N TRP A 544 61.54 -19.72 -36.18
CA TRP A 544 61.28 -21.14 -36.34
C TRP A 544 60.92 -21.79 -35.01
N ARG A 545 60.31 -22.96 -35.10
CA ARG A 545 59.87 -23.74 -33.95
C ARG A 545 60.54 -25.09 -33.98
N ASP A 546 61.25 -25.44 -32.90
CA ASP A 546 61.94 -26.72 -32.79
C ASP A 546 60.94 -27.86 -32.57
N LYS A 547 60.38 -28.38 -33.67
CA LYS A 547 59.32 -29.39 -33.65
C LYS A 547 59.83 -30.75 -33.16
N ASN A 548 61.10 -31.04 -33.40
CA ASN A 548 61.71 -32.34 -33.10
C ASN A 548 62.57 -32.32 -31.80
N LYS A 549 62.77 -31.14 -31.19
CA LYS A 549 63.51 -30.89 -29.94
C LYS A 549 65.01 -31.22 -30.03
N ASP A 550 65.62 -31.12 -31.22
CA ASP A 550 67.05 -31.37 -31.44
C ASP A 550 67.93 -30.12 -31.27
N GLY A 551 67.33 -28.93 -31.12
CA GLY A 551 68.03 -27.65 -30.99
C GLY A 551 68.71 -27.17 -32.27
N VAL A 552 68.44 -27.78 -33.42
CA VAL A 552 69.07 -27.50 -34.71
C VAL A 552 68.03 -26.99 -35.71
N PHE A 553 68.27 -25.80 -36.26
CA PHE A 553 67.38 -25.23 -37.27
C PHE A 553 67.27 -26.14 -38.52
N GLN A 554 66.05 -26.53 -38.86
CA GLN A 554 65.71 -27.20 -40.11
C GLN A 554 64.78 -26.32 -40.96
N MET A 555 64.99 -26.30 -42.27
CA MET A 555 64.21 -25.43 -43.16
C MET A 555 62.71 -25.76 -43.17
N SER A 556 62.33 -27.00 -42.88
CA SER A 556 60.94 -27.45 -42.71
C SER A 556 60.26 -26.95 -41.43
N GLU A 557 61.02 -26.35 -40.51
CA GLU A 557 60.57 -25.90 -39.20
C GLU A 557 60.46 -24.38 -39.07
N GLN A 558 60.76 -23.64 -40.15
CA GLN A 558 60.52 -22.20 -40.24
C GLN A 558 59.03 -21.87 -40.12
N LEU A 559 58.72 -20.70 -39.57
CA LEU A 559 57.38 -20.14 -39.64
C LEU A 559 56.95 -19.94 -41.11
N THR A 560 55.67 -20.10 -41.38
CA THR A 560 55.06 -19.76 -42.67
C THR A 560 55.10 -18.25 -42.92
N GLU A 561 54.91 -17.81 -44.16
CA GLU A 561 54.88 -16.38 -44.51
C GLU A 561 53.77 -15.63 -43.75
N GLU A 562 52.63 -16.26 -43.52
CA GLU A 562 51.50 -15.71 -42.76
C GLU A 562 51.85 -15.54 -41.27
N GLU A 563 52.54 -16.53 -40.67
CA GLU A 563 53.00 -16.45 -39.29
C GLU A 563 54.14 -15.44 -39.11
N MET A 564 55.06 -15.34 -40.08
CA MET A 564 56.12 -14.31 -40.07
C MET A 564 55.56 -12.90 -40.20
N ALA A 565 54.42 -12.70 -40.87
CA ALA A 565 53.79 -11.39 -41.03
C ALA A 565 53.26 -10.79 -39.71
N LEU A 566 53.13 -11.60 -38.65
CA LEU A 566 52.75 -11.17 -37.30
C LEU A 566 53.90 -10.52 -36.52
N TYR A 567 55.12 -10.51 -37.09
CA TYR A 567 56.30 -9.93 -36.46
C TYR A 567 56.87 -8.81 -37.33
N ASP A 568 57.35 -7.77 -36.67
CA ASP A 568 58.19 -6.75 -37.29
C ASP A 568 59.64 -6.99 -36.89
N TYR A 569 60.56 -6.85 -37.85
CA TYR A 569 61.99 -6.99 -37.60
C TYR A 569 62.82 -5.96 -38.37
N GLN A 570 63.95 -5.57 -37.79
CA GLN A 570 64.88 -4.58 -38.33
C GLN A 570 66.32 -5.05 -38.25
N TRP A 571 67.06 -4.88 -39.35
CA TRP A 571 68.49 -5.15 -39.41
C TRP A 571 69.31 -3.98 -38.85
N GLU A 572 70.42 -4.33 -38.21
CA GLU A 572 71.41 -3.39 -37.69
C GLU A 572 72.83 -3.89 -37.96
N PHE A 573 73.74 -2.98 -38.32
CA PHE A 573 75.18 -3.27 -38.30
C PHE A 573 75.73 -3.02 -36.90
N THR A 574 76.57 -3.93 -36.43
CA THR A 574 77.20 -3.88 -35.10
C THR A 574 78.72 -3.87 -35.21
N GLY A 575 79.42 -3.37 -34.19
CA GLY A 575 80.88 -3.36 -34.17
C GLY A 575 81.53 -2.31 -35.09
N GLN A 576 82.73 -2.62 -35.58
CA GLN A 576 83.55 -1.76 -36.43
C GLN A 576 83.83 -2.43 -37.77
N SER A 577 84.01 -1.64 -38.83
CA SER A 577 84.52 -2.16 -40.10
C SER A 577 85.95 -2.71 -40.00
N THR A 578 86.44 -3.33 -41.07
CA THR A 578 87.79 -3.91 -41.16
C THR A 578 88.90 -2.91 -40.83
N ASN A 579 88.72 -1.62 -41.16
CA ASN A 579 89.67 -0.55 -40.83
C ASN A 579 89.24 0.32 -39.63
N GLY A 580 88.30 -0.14 -38.79
CA GLY A 580 87.95 0.52 -37.52
C GLY A 580 86.87 1.60 -37.60
N HIS A 581 86.26 1.85 -38.77
CA HIS A 581 85.15 2.81 -38.90
C HIS A 581 83.88 2.34 -38.20
N THR A 582 83.08 3.28 -37.67
CA THR A 582 81.77 3.07 -37.03
C THR A 582 80.67 3.83 -37.75
N GLY A 583 79.39 3.52 -37.47
CA GLY A 583 78.25 4.34 -37.90
C GLY A 583 77.51 3.88 -39.17
N ALA A 584 77.77 2.68 -39.68
CA ALA A 584 76.99 2.10 -40.77
C ALA A 584 75.54 1.82 -40.34
N LEU A 585 74.57 2.12 -41.20
CA LEU A 585 73.13 1.97 -40.94
C LEU A 585 72.53 1.01 -41.96
N ALA A 586 71.95 -0.10 -41.51
CA ALA A 586 71.37 -1.11 -42.41
C ALA A 586 70.04 -0.68 -43.04
N ASN A 587 69.24 0.13 -42.32
CA ASN A 587 67.97 0.71 -42.81
C ASN A 587 67.05 -0.28 -43.56
N THR A 588 67.03 -1.55 -43.14
CA THR A 588 66.27 -2.62 -43.78
C THR A 588 65.31 -3.20 -42.74
N MET A 589 64.00 -3.13 -43.01
CA MET A 589 62.93 -3.65 -42.14
C MET A 589 62.09 -4.65 -42.92
N ASN A 590 61.70 -5.76 -42.28
CA ASN A 590 60.80 -6.78 -42.84
C ASN A 590 61.21 -7.36 -44.20
N GLU A 591 62.48 -7.24 -44.57
CA GLU A 591 63.05 -7.72 -45.83
C GLU A 591 64.44 -8.36 -45.63
N ASP A 592 64.97 -9.02 -46.65
CA ASP A 592 66.34 -9.57 -46.63
C ASP A 592 67.39 -8.44 -46.67
N LEU A 593 68.46 -8.57 -45.89
CA LEU A 593 69.59 -7.65 -45.95
C LEU A 593 70.46 -7.98 -47.17
N VAL A 594 70.32 -7.20 -48.24
CA VAL A 594 71.10 -7.35 -49.48
C VAL A 594 72.30 -6.41 -49.50
N LEU A 595 73.51 -6.97 -49.45
CA LEU A 595 74.78 -6.25 -49.54
C LEU A 595 75.21 -6.06 -51.00
N PRO A 596 75.48 -4.81 -51.45
CA PRO A 596 75.91 -4.51 -52.82
C PRO A 596 77.22 -5.22 -53.22
N VAL A 597 77.54 -5.20 -54.52
CA VAL A 597 78.71 -5.90 -55.08
C VAL A 597 80.01 -5.21 -54.71
N THR A 598 80.00 -3.88 -54.58
CA THR A 598 81.20 -3.08 -54.30
C THR A 598 81.11 -2.30 -53.00
N ASN A 599 82.26 -2.05 -52.35
CA ASN A 599 82.34 -1.23 -51.13
C ASN A 599 81.79 0.19 -51.35
N LYS A 600 81.98 0.74 -52.56
CA LYS A 600 81.46 2.07 -52.92
C LYS A 600 79.93 2.11 -52.92
N GLU A 601 79.27 1.09 -53.46
CA GLU A 601 77.80 0.99 -53.44
C GLU A 601 77.28 0.72 -52.03
N ALA A 602 77.99 -0.13 -51.26
CA ALA A 602 77.63 -0.40 -49.87
C ALA A 602 77.75 0.85 -48.98
N ALA A 603 78.80 1.64 -49.16
CA ALA A 603 78.99 2.92 -48.47
C ALA A 603 77.86 3.91 -48.77
N GLN A 604 77.43 3.99 -50.03
CA GLN A 604 76.30 4.85 -50.42
C GLN A 604 74.97 4.36 -49.84
N LYS A 605 74.69 3.06 -49.89
CA LYS A 605 73.43 2.48 -49.42
C LYS A 605 73.29 2.52 -47.90
N PHE A 606 74.38 2.29 -47.17
CA PHE A 606 74.37 2.09 -45.72
C PHE A 606 75.07 3.20 -44.93
N ALA A 607 75.32 4.36 -45.56
CA ALA A 607 75.99 5.51 -44.98
C ALA A 607 77.35 5.17 -44.30
N ALA A 608 78.07 4.20 -44.87
CA ALA A 608 79.31 3.67 -44.32
C ALA A 608 80.54 4.26 -45.03
N ASN A 609 81.75 4.02 -44.51
CA ASN A 609 82.98 4.56 -45.11
C ASN A 609 83.23 3.92 -46.50
N VAL A 610 83.68 4.72 -47.49
CA VAL A 610 83.89 4.25 -48.87
C VAL A 610 85.00 3.21 -49.01
N GLU A 611 85.97 3.18 -48.10
CA GLU A 611 87.09 2.23 -48.13
C GLU A 611 86.61 0.80 -47.81
N ASP A 612 85.80 0.66 -46.77
CA ASP A 612 85.32 -0.64 -46.28
C ASP A 612 83.94 -1.02 -46.81
N GLY A 613 83.12 -0.03 -47.19
CA GLY A 613 81.69 -0.22 -47.33
C GLY A 613 81.12 -0.72 -46.00
N VAL A 614 80.72 -1.99 -45.96
CA VAL A 614 80.20 -2.65 -44.75
C VAL A 614 81.05 -3.86 -44.32
N GLN A 615 82.24 -4.04 -44.90
CA GLN A 615 83.11 -5.16 -44.59
C GLN A 615 83.69 -5.02 -43.17
N GLY A 616 83.50 -6.05 -42.34
CA GLY A 616 83.99 -6.12 -40.96
C GLY A 616 82.94 -5.84 -39.88
N TYR A 617 81.82 -5.19 -40.22
CA TYR A 617 80.71 -5.04 -39.27
C TYR A 617 80.10 -6.41 -38.91
N GLY A 618 79.54 -6.57 -37.72
CA GLY A 618 78.59 -7.63 -37.41
C GLY A 618 77.18 -7.27 -37.90
N ILE A 619 76.27 -8.24 -37.89
CA ILE A 619 74.83 -8.01 -38.14
C ILE A 619 74.03 -8.46 -36.95
N ARG A 620 72.97 -7.71 -36.64
CA ARG A 620 71.96 -8.02 -35.63
C ARG A 620 70.58 -7.78 -36.24
N VAL A 621 69.60 -8.52 -35.74
CA VAL A 621 68.18 -8.26 -35.98
C VAL A 621 67.49 -8.01 -34.66
N THR A 622 66.74 -6.93 -34.58
CA THR A 622 65.77 -6.67 -33.52
C THR A 622 64.38 -7.01 -34.06
N TYR A 623 63.54 -7.68 -33.26
CA TYR A 623 62.19 -8.06 -33.69
C TYR A 623 61.18 -7.98 -32.54
N SER A 624 59.92 -7.74 -32.87
CA SER A 624 58.78 -7.68 -31.94
C SER A 624 57.53 -8.27 -32.59
N GLN A 625 56.64 -8.82 -31.77
CA GLN A 625 55.30 -9.22 -32.22
C GLN A 625 54.43 -7.98 -32.38
N LYS A 626 53.59 -7.95 -33.42
CA LYS A 626 52.64 -6.86 -33.68
C LYS A 626 51.51 -6.80 -32.68
#